data_AF-A0A1C6D9K2-F1
#
_entry.id   AF-A0A1C6D9K2-F1
#
_cell.length_a   1.000
_cell.length_b   1.000
_cell.length_c   1.000
_cell.angle_alpha   90.00
_cell.angle_beta   90.00
_cell.angle_gamma   90.00
#
_symmetry.space_group_name_H-M   'P 1'
#
loop_
_entity.id
_entity.type
_entity.pdbx_description
1 polymer ?
#
loop_
_entity_poly.entity_id
_entity_poly.type
_entity_poly.pdbx_seq_one_letter_code
_entity_poly.pdbx_strand_id
1 'polypeptide(L)'
;MSRISYSFYHFYRKGGRFVARSARLESGFQDRLIANLKTIFPGCMVFKMDQRQGIPDLLILYGKKWASLECKKSARAKRQPNQEYYVGKMNEMSFSRFISPENKEEVLDELRKTLQP
;
A
#
# COMPACT_ATOMS: atom_id res chain seq x y z
N MET A 1 -32.98 17.48 3.36
CA MET A 1 -32.57 17.77 1.98
C MET A 1 -31.15 17.24 1.79
N SER A 2 -31.02 16.11 1.10
CA SER A 2 -29.74 15.47 0.79
C SER A 2 -28.99 16.27 -0.29
N ARG A 3 -27.73 16.62 -0.02
CA ARG A 3 -26.84 17.17 -1.05
C ARG A 3 -26.15 16.01 -1.75
N ILE A 4 -26.61 15.71 -2.96
CA ILE A 4 -25.92 14.82 -3.90
C ILE A 4 -24.79 15.65 -4.52
N SER A 5 -23.54 15.33 -4.19
CA SER A 5 -22.37 15.92 -4.83
C SER A 5 -22.05 15.12 -6.10
N TYR A 6 -22.22 15.74 -7.27
CA TYR A 6 -21.85 15.15 -8.56
C TYR A 6 -20.33 15.20 -8.75
N SER A 7 -19.69 14.03 -8.76
CA SER A 7 -18.27 13.87 -9.11
C SER A 7 -18.07 14.03 -10.61
N PHE A 8 -17.39 15.10 -11.02
CA PHE A 8 -17.00 15.34 -12.42
C PHE A 8 -15.81 14.46 -12.81
N TYR A 9 -16.05 13.38 -13.56
CA TYR A 9 -15.00 12.62 -14.22
C TYR A 9 -14.78 13.13 -15.66
N HIS A 10 -13.61 13.73 -15.93
CA HIS A 10 -13.19 14.04 -17.30
C HIS A 10 -12.45 12.85 -17.93
N PHE A 11 -13.06 12.23 -18.94
CA PHE A 11 -12.47 11.17 -19.77
C PHE A 11 -11.94 11.76 -21.09
N TYR A 12 -10.73 11.35 -21.50
CA TYR A 12 -10.19 11.63 -22.83
C TYR A 12 -10.18 10.35 -23.68
N ARG A 13 -10.62 10.46 -24.95
CA ARG A 13 -10.74 9.36 -25.91
C ARG A 13 -9.60 9.39 -26.93
N LYS A 14 -8.64 8.46 -26.83
CA LYS A 14 -7.87 7.95 -27.99
C LYS A 14 -7.49 6.49 -27.73
N GLY A 15 -8.04 5.58 -28.55
CA GLY A 15 -7.57 4.21 -28.72
C GLY A 15 -7.63 3.29 -27.48
N GLY A 16 -8.80 2.74 -27.19
CA GLY A 16 -8.89 1.36 -26.66
C GLY A 16 -8.36 1.06 -25.26
N ARG A 17 -8.50 1.95 -24.27
CA ARG A 17 -8.68 1.60 -22.83
C ARG A 17 -9.01 2.88 -22.05
N PHE A 18 -10.14 2.89 -21.36
CA PHE A 18 -10.49 3.98 -20.46
C PHE A 18 -9.65 3.86 -19.19
N VAL A 19 -8.67 4.75 -19.00
CA VAL A 19 -8.03 4.95 -17.71
C VAL A 19 -8.20 6.41 -17.33
N ALA A 20 -8.94 6.68 -16.25
CA ALA A 20 -9.12 8.02 -15.75
C ALA A 20 -7.76 8.63 -15.35
N ARG A 21 -7.50 9.87 -15.76
CA ARG A 21 -6.26 10.64 -15.41
C ARG A 21 -6.00 10.65 -13.89
N SER A 22 -7.06 10.65 -13.09
CA SER A 22 -7.05 10.59 -11.62
C SER A 22 -6.42 9.30 -11.06
N ALA A 23 -6.51 8.16 -11.76
CA ALA A 23 -5.94 6.88 -11.30
C ALA A 23 -4.40 6.89 -11.21
N ARG A 24 -3.76 7.87 -11.88
CA ARG A 24 -2.31 8.02 -11.96
C ARG A 24 -1.74 8.99 -10.93
N LEU A 25 -2.55 9.82 -10.25
CA LEU A 25 -2.01 11.02 -9.60
C LEU A 25 -2.38 11.34 -8.13
N GLU A 26 -3.19 10.60 -7.36
CA GLU A 26 -3.30 10.99 -5.92
C GLU A 26 -3.54 9.97 -4.79
N SER A 27 -3.94 8.72 -5.03
CA SER A 27 -4.00 7.73 -3.92
C SER A 27 -3.91 6.26 -4.35
N GLY A 28 -3.93 5.99 -5.66
CA GLY A 28 -4.14 4.63 -6.16
C GLY A 28 -2.97 3.65 -5.99
N PHE A 29 -1.79 4.09 -5.53
CA PHE A 29 -0.68 3.15 -5.28
C PHE A 29 -1.05 2.16 -4.18
N GLN A 30 -1.54 2.66 -3.05
CA GLN A 30 -1.91 1.82 -1.90
C GLN A 30 -3.06 0.87 -2.27
N ASP A 31 -4.08 1.35 -2.99
CA ASP A 31 -5.22 0.51 -3.38
C ASP A 31 -4.80 -0.60 -4.35
N ARG A 32 -3.94 -0.29 -5.33
CA ARG A 32 -3.37 -1.32 -6.23
C ARG A 32 -2.45 -2.27 -5.49
N LEU A 33 -1.69 -1.78 -4.52
CA LEU A 33 -0.85 -2.61 -3.67
C LEU A 33 -1.70 -3.61 -2.87
N ILE A 34 -2.81 -3.16 -2.27
CA ILE A 34 -3.75 -4.05 -1.57
C ILE A 34 -4.31 -5.11 -2.51
N ALA A 35 -4.72 -4.73 -3.73
CA ALA A 35 -5.18 -5.68 -4.73
C ALA A 35 -4.10 -6.72 -5.08
N ASN A 36 -2.87 -6.27 -5.32
CA ASN A 36 -1.73 -7.16 -5.60
C ASN A 36 -1.42 -8.10 -4.42
N LEU A 37 -1.45 -7.62 -3.18
CA LEU A 37 -1.21 -8.43 -1.99
C LEU A 37 -2.24 -9.55 -1.87
N LYS A 38 -3.52 -9.28 -2.15
CA LYS A 38 -4.59 -10.29 -2.17
C LYS A 38 -4.42 -11.32 -3.28
N THR A 39 -3.82 -10.94 -4.42
CA THR A 39 -3.47 -11.87 -5.49
C THR A 39 -2.25 -12.74 -5.13
N ILE A 40 -1.22 -12.15 -4.53
CA ILE A 40 0.03 -12.83 -4.18
C ILE A 40 -0.14 -13.78 -2.99
N PHE A 41 -0.98 -13.39 -2.02
CA PHE A 41 -1.26 -14.15 -0.80
C PHE A 41 -2.77 -14.45 -0.72
N PRO A 42 -3.26 -15.47 -1.46
CA PRO A 42 -4.66 -15.85 -1.42
C PRO A 42 -5.13 -16.15 0.00
N GLY A 43 -6.19 -15.47 0.45
CA GLY A 43 -6.72 -15.61 1.81
C GLY A 43 -6.05 -14.71 2.86
N CYS A 44 -5.10 -13.85 2.48
CA CYS A 44 -4.59 -12.84 3.41
C CYS A 44 -5.68 -11.82 3.81
N MET A 45 -5.58 -11.32 5.04
CA MET A 45 -6.33 -10.16 5.49
C MET A 45 -5.44 -8.93 5.39
N VAL A 46 -5.97 -7.82 4.84
CA VAL A 46 -5.23 -6.57 4.73
C VAL A 46 -6.04 -5.46 5.38
N PHE A 47 -5.44 -4.79 6.37
CA PHE A 47 -6.03 -3.70 7.12
C PHE A 47 -5.27 -2.40 6.84
N LYS A 48 -6.01 -1.31 6.59
CA LYS A 48 -5.45 0.04 6.61
C LYS A 48 -5.40 0.51 8.06
N MET A 49 -4.23 0.89 8.55
CA MET A 49 -4.05 1.36 9.92
C MET A 49 -4.15 2.89 9.95
N ASP A 50 -5.22 3.43 10.53
CA ASP A 50 -5.41 4.88 10.69
C ASP A 50 -4.97 5.31 12.09
N GLN A 51 -3.66 5.56 12.25
CA GLN A 51 -3.06 5.91 13.55
C GLN A 51 -2.10 7.10 13.40
N ARG A 52 -2.27 8.11 14.27
CA ARG A 52 -1.47 9.35 14.23
C ARG A 52 0.00 9.16 14.65
N GLN A 53 0.36 8.00 15.21
CA GLN A 53 1.68 7.75 15.79
C GLN A 53 2.76 7.36 14.78
N GLY A 54 2.44 7.17 13.50
CA GLY A 54 3.39 6.71 12.48
C GLY A 54 3.53 5.19 12.42
N ILE A 55 2.53 4.46 12.94
CA ILE A 55 2.34 3.03 12.68
C ILE A 55 2.18 2.85 11.15
N PRO A 56 2.77 1.81 10.54
CA PRO A 56 2.74 1.62 9.09
C PRO A 56 1.32 1.64 8.51
N ASP A 57 1.16 2.13 7.29
CA ASP A 57 -0.17 2.25 6.69
C ASP A 57 -0.96 0.94 6.53
N LEU A 58 -0.28 -0.19 6.26
CA LEU A 58 -0.91 -1.48 6.01
C LEU A 58 -0.45 -2.54 6.99
N LEU A 59 -1.38 -3.36 7.47
CA LEU A 59 -1.13 -4.63 8.15
C LEU A 59 -1.65 -5.78 7.28
N ILE A 60 -0.83 -6.79 7.07
CA ILE A 60 -1.12 -8.00 6.31
C ILE A 60 -1.04 -9.19 7.28
N LEU A 61 -2.13 -9.95 7.41
CA LEU A 61 -2.15 -11.22 8.14
C LEU A 61 -2.23 -12.37 7.14
N TYR A 62 -1.32 -13.35 7.24
CA TYR A 62 -1.29 -14.50 6.34
C TYR A 62 -0.83 -15.77 7.07
N GLY A 63 -1.77 -16.68 7.30
CA GLY A 63 -1.52 -17.90 8.06
C GLY A 63 -1.05 -17.59 9.48
N LYS A 64 0.17 -18.01 9.82
CA LYS A 64 0.80 -17.80 11.14
C LYS A 64 1.76 -16.61 11.17
N LYS A 65 1.91 -15.88 10.06
CA LYS A 65 2.85 -14.77 9.90
C LYS A 65 2.10 -13.47 9.61
N TRP A 66 2.75 -12.34 9.85
CA TRP A 66 2.18 -11.03 9.55
C TRP A 66 3.25 -10.10 8.99
N ALA A 67 2.82 -9.08 8.26
CA ALA A 67 3.71 -8.05 7.74
C ALA A 67 3.05 -6.69 7.85
N SER A 68 3.86 -5.63 7.86
CA SER A 68 3.36 -4.27 7.78
C SER A 68 4.10 -3.47 6.72
N LEU A 69 3.40 -2.59 6.01
CA LEU A 69 3.99 -1.78 4.95
C LEU A 69 3.63 -0.32 5.13
N GLU A 70 4.64 0.54 5.16
CA GLU A 70 4.48 2.00 5.19
C GLU A 70 4.57 2.54 3.75
N CYS A 71 3.47 3.07 3.22
CA CYS A 71 3.38 3.50 1.84
C CYS A 71 3.99 4.89 1.65
N LYS A 72 4.76 5.05 0.57
CA LYS A 72 5.33 6.33 0.15
C LYS A 72 4.99 6.61 -1.30
N LYS A 73 4.77 7.89 -1.61
CA LYS A 73 4.54 8.36 -2.98
C LYS A 73 5.74 8.12 -3.91
N SER A 74 6.94 8.10 -3.34
CA SER A 74 8.19 7.78 -4.04
C SER A 74 9.26 7.30 -3.07
N ALA A 75 10.29 6.62 -3.56
CA ALA A 75 11.44 6.20 -2.76
C ALA A 75 12.18 7.36 -2.07
N ARG A 76 12.12 8.56 -2.67
CA ARG A 76 12.73 9.80 -2.12
C ARG A 76 11.80 10.59 -1.20
N ALA A 77 10.56 10.13 -0.98
CA ALA A 77 9.65 10.82 -0.08
C ALA A 77 10.19 10.82 1.35
N LYS A 78 10.05 11.97 2.03
CA LYS A 78 10.51 12.12 3.42
C LYS A 78 9.89 11.04 4.31
N ARG A 79 10.74 10.38 5.10
CA ARG A 79 10.35 9.48 6.19
C ARG A 79 10.40 10.28 7.48
N GLN A 80 9.34 10.19 8.28
CA GLN A 80 9.31 10.85 9.58
C GLN A 80 9.98 9.93 10.62
N PRO A 81 10.67 10.47 11.64
CA PRO A 81 11.40 9.65 12.62
C PRO A 81 10.53 8.61 13.33
N ASN A 82 9.27 8.92 13.61
CA ASN A 82 8.34 7.97 14.21
C ASN A 82 7.98 6.81 13.26
N GLN A 83 7.89 7.06 11.95
CA GLN A 83 7.67 6.00 10.96
C GLN A 83 8.89 5.08 10.89
N GLU A 84 10.10 5.64 10.91
CA GLU A 84 11.33 4.83 10.95
C GLU A 84 11.38 3.96 12.21
N TYR A 85 11.01 4.51 13.36
CA TYR A 85 10.90 3.77 14.61
C TYR A 85 9.93 2.57 14.50
N TYR A 86 8.69 2.80 14.06
CA TYR A 86 7.70 1.72 14.00
C TYR A 86 7.99 0.70 12.89
N VAL A 87 8.49 1.15 11.73
CA VAL A 87 8.93 0.22 10.66
C VAL A 87 10.07 -0.65 11.18
N GLY A 88 11.09 -0.07 11.83
CA GLY A 88 12.18 -0.84 12.44
C GLY A 88 11.68 -1.85 13.46
N LYS A 89 10.93 -1.37 14.46
CA LYS A 89 10.39 -2.20 15.56
C LYS A 89 9.49 -3.33 15.06
N MET A 90 8.64 -3.08 14.07
CA MET A 90 7.77 -4.13 13.51
C MET A 90 8.54 -5.12 12.64
N ASN A 91 9.65 -4.69 12.04
CA ASN A 91 10.51 -5.59 11.29
C ASN A 91 11.31 -6.55 12.17
N GLU A 92 11.58 -6.21 13.43
CA GLU A 92 12.19 -7.13 14.40
C GLU A 92 11.26 -8.29 14.78
N MET A 93 9.94 -8.07 14.72
CA MET A 93 8.94 -9.06 15.13
C MET A 93 8.45 -9.96 14.00
N SER A 94 8.34 -9.44 12.78
CA SER A 94 7.99 -10.25 11.62
C SER A 94 8.56 -9.65 10.33
N PHE A 95 7.79 -8.84 9.59
CA PHE A 95 8.27 -8.14 8.41
C PHE A 95 7.73 -6.72 8.36
N SER A 96 8.60 -5.74 8.16
CA SER A 96 8.16 -4.37 7.89
C SER A 96 9.11 -3.61 6.98
N ARG A 97 8.53 -2.89 6.02
CA ARG A 97 9.26 -2.08 5.02
C ARG A 97 8.51 -0.82 4.65
N PHE A 98 9.28 0.20 4.27
CA PHE A 98 8.77 1.28 3.44
C PHE A 98 8.58 0.78 2.01
N ILE A 99 7.44 1.09 1.40
CA ILE A 99 7.12 0.68 0.04
C ILE A 99 6.61 1.86 -0.80
N SER A 100 7.08 1.94 -2.03
CA SER A 100 6.81 2.99 -3.00
C SER A 100 6.76 2.39 -4.40
N PRO A 101 6.28 3.10 -5.43
CA PRO A 101 6.27 2.59 -6.80
C PRO A 101 7.65 2.08 -7.26
N GLU A 102 8.74 2.73 -6.87
CA GLU A 102 10.09 2.44 -7.34
C GLU A 102 10.69 1.18 -6.72
N ASN A 103 10.41 0.87 -5.45
CA ASN A 103 10.94 -0.31 -4.76
C ASN A 103 9.89 -1.43 -4.57
N LYS A 104 8.69 -1.29 -5.17
CA LYS A 104 7.56 -2.19 -4.95
C LYS A 104 7.92 -3.66 -5.23
N GLU A 105 8.57 -3.96 -6.35
CA GLU A 105 8.86 -5.35 -6.74
C GLU A 105 9.86 -6.00 -5.77
N GLU A 106 10.93 -5.28 -5.40
CA GLU A 106 11.92 -5.74 -4.41
C GLU A 106 11.27 -6.06 -3.06
N VAL A 107 10.44 -5.13 -2.54
CA VAL A 107 9.75 -5.33 -1.26
C VAL A 107 8.74 -6.48 -1.34
N LEU A 108 8.04 -6.66 -2.46
CA LEU A 108 7.10 -7.77 -2.62
C LEU A 108 7.82 -9.12 -2.72
N ASP A 109 9.00 -9.18 -3.32
CA ASP A 109 9.81 -10.40 -3.39
C ASP A 109 10.41 -10.77 -2.03
N GLU A 110 10.88 -9.80 -1.24
CA GLU A 110 11.25 -10.03 0.17
C GLU A 110 10.05 -10.54 0.97
N LEU A 111 8.90 -9.87 0.83
CA LEU A 111 7.68 -10.22 1.54
C LEU A 111 7.21 -11.65 1.22
N ARG A 112 7.30 -12.08 -0.05
CA ARG A 112 6.99 -13.46 -0.45
C ARG A 112 7.90 -14.46 0.25
N LYS A 113 9.21 -14.23 0.22
CA LYS A 113 10.20 -15.09 0.91
C LYS A 113 9.95 -15.16 2.42
N THR A 114 9.48 -14.07 3.03
CA THR A 114 9.20 -14.05 4.46
C THR A 114 7.88 -14.71 4.82
N LEU A 115 6.79 -14.44 4.09
CA LEU A 115 5.44 -14.89 4.47
C LEU A 115 5.05 -16.27 3.92
N GLN A 116 5.63 -16.71 2.80
CA GLN A 116 5.37 -18.05 2.30
C GLN A 116 6.13 -19.09 3.16
N PRO A 117 5.60 -20.33 3.27
CA PRO A 117 6.30 -21.44 3.93
C PRO A 117 7.64 -21.77 3.27
#